data_AF-A0A7V5KG19-F1
#
_entry.id   AF-A0A7V5KG19-F1
#
_cell.length_a   1.000
_cell.length_b   1.000
_cell.length_c   1.000
_cell.angle_alpha   90.00
_cell.angle_beta   90.00
_cell.angle_gamma   90.00
#
_symmetry.space_group_name_H-M   'P 1'
#
loop_
_entity.id
_entity.type
_entity.pdbx_description
1 polymer ?
#
loop_
_entity_poly.entity_id
_entity_poly.type
_entity_poly.pdbx_seq_one_letter_code
_entity_poly.pdbx_strand_id
1 'polypeptide(L)'
;NPDCTFPNSGQQVQAGCCPDATTVIVDCNCPVTSNCVTPPPGMVAWYPLDEQQGYTTVQDIAGTVQNAGWPSAPYPPQPTSGKVGGAFYFWGSGNHVEVPDNPELAFGSGSFTIDAWVRLVGCSQNHLYPIVEKIDPSASVGYSFYLVGDQLHLDMNGNSFASSVLGLLYDNTTWYHVAVTVDRSGSPTGTFWLNGTAVGTFTPPQTSVDNSQSLYIGRNYLVTGGHPYCELTIDELELFNTALTQSQIALIYNADSAGKCRPSLGRIVGNSSPGFGNMQFTVLDASGNVVFVGGPGAQGGPGTFDTGCTLYCNQQYTVNAVNLAPTGQTSFPPQRINVPCCPQYATVYFP
;
A
#
# COMPACT_ATOMS: atom_id res chain seq x y z
N ASN A 1 -23.38 18.71 -4.23
CA ASN A 1 -23.94 17.59 -3.46
C ASN A 1 -25.27 18.08 -2.88
N PRO A 2 -26.41 17.48 -3.27
CA PRO A 2 -27.75 17.93 -2.83
C PRO A 2 -27.97 17.85 -1.32
N ASP A 3 -27.11 17.14 -0.58
CA ASP A 3 -27.24 16.93 0.86
C ASP A 3 -26.40 17.91 1.71
N CYS A 4 -25.75 18.90 1.09
CA CYS A 4 -25.00 19.91 1.85
C CYS A 4 -25.91 20.87 2.59
N THR A 5 -25.65 21.05 3.89
CA THR A 5 -26.29 22.08 4.71
C THR A 5 -25.36 23.28 4.83
N PHE A 6 -25.91 24.49 4.68
CA PHE A 6 -25.17 25.75 4.85
C PHE A 6 -25.60 26.35 6.19
N PRO A 7 -24.87 26.10 7.29
CA PRO A 7 -25.30 26.52 8.62
C PRO A 7 -25.37 28.05 8.77
N ASN A 8 -24.66 28.78 7.91
CA ASN A 8 -24.58 30.25 7.91
C ASN A 8 -25.35 30.89 6.73
N SER A 9 -26.48 30.32 6.31
CA SER A 9 -27.31 30.94 5.27
C SER A 9 -27.85 32.30 5.74
N GLY A 10 -27.48 33.38 5.04
CA GLY A 10 -27.99 34.73 5.32
C GLY A 10 -26.99 35.73 5.94
N GLN A 11 -25.68 35.50 5.85
CA GLN A 11 -24.69 36.51 6.26
C GLN A 11 -24.87 37.83 5.49
N GLN A 12 -24.99 38.93 6.24
CA GLN A 12 -24.86 40.27 5.68
C GLN A 12 -23.39 40.67 5.68
N VAL A 13 -22.87 41.04 4.51
CA VAL A 13 -21.52 41.57 4.37
C VAL A 13 -21.59 43.01 3.90
N GLN A 14 -20.73 43.85 4.46
CA GLN A 14 -20.63 45.25 4.05
C GLN A 14 -19.68 45.33 2.86
N ALA A 15 -20.17 45.81 1.72
CA ALA A 15 -19.35 45.97 0.52
C ALA A 15 -18.27 47.04 0.74
N GLY A 16 -17.02 46.73 0.37
CA GLY A 16 -15.91 47.68 0.33
C GLY A 16 -16.06 48.71 -0.80
N CYS A 17 -15.32 49.82 -0.70
CA CYS A 17 -15.18 50.78 -1.78
C CYS A 17 -14.19 50.26 -2.83
N CYS A 18 -14.43 50.50 -4.11
CA CYS A 18 -13.44 50.16 -5.16
C CYS A 18 -12.10 50.86 -4.86
N PRO A 19 -10.94 50.17 -5.03
CA PRO A 19 -10.76 48.90 -5.74
C PRO A 19 -10.81 47.62 -4.87
N ASP A 20 -11.19 47.71 -3.59
CA ASP A 20 -11.07 46.60 -2.65
C ASP A 20 -12.17 45.55 -2.86
N ALA A 21 -11.78 44.28 -3.05
CA ALA A 21 -12.71 43.17 -3.16
C ALA A 21 -13.07 42.62 -1.77
N THR A 22 -14.36 42.60 -1.43
CA THR A 22 -14.86 41.90 -0.24
C THR A 22 -15.09 40.44 -0.57
N THR A 23 -14.22 39.55 -0.08
CA THR A 23 -14.38 38.10 -0.22
C THR A 23 -15.32 37.57 0.85
N VAL A 24 -16.37 36.84 0.44
CA VAL A 24 -17.26 36.10 1.34
C VAL A 24 -16.91 34.63 1.26
N ILE A 25 -16.48 34.05 2.38
CA ILE A 25 -16.24 32.61 2.50
C ILE A 25 -17.46 32.02 3.22
N VAL A 26 -18.12 31.06 2.57
CA VAL A 26 -19.26 30.36 3.17
C VAL A 26 -18.87 28.91 3.37
N ASP A 27 -18.75 28.51 4.63
CA ASP A 27 -18.54 27.10 4.99
C ASP A 27 -19.84 26.31 4.78
N CYS A 28 -19.70 25.11 4.21
CA CYS A 28 -20.80 24.17 4.07
C CYS A 28 -20.51 22.90 4.86
N ASN A 29 -21.51 22.44 5.61
CA ASN A 29 -21.50 21.13 6.25
C ASN A 29 -22.19 20.15 5.31
N CYS A 30 -21.40 19.51 4.45
CA CYS A 30 -21.83 18.33 3.75
C CYS A 30 -21.63 17.13 4.68
N PRO A 31 -22.64 16.29 4.96
CA PRO A 31 -22.38 14.97 5.50
C PRO A 31 -21.51 14.25 4.48
N VAL A 32 -20.23 14.12 4.79
CA VAL A 32 -19.36 13.18 4.10
C VAL A 32 -19.87 11.80 4.47
N THR A 33 -20.67 11.19 3.60
CA THR A 33 -20.50 9.75 3.42
C THR A 33 -19.02 9.60 3.10
N SER A 34 -18.21 9.11 4.05
CA SER A 34 -16.82 8.83 3.75
C SER A 34 -16.86 7.84 2.59
N ASN A 35 -16.41 8.26 1.40
CA ASN A 35 -16.44 7.44 0.18
C ASN A 35 -15.44 6.26 0.25
N CYS A 36 -14.97 5.96 1.46
CA CYS A 36 -13.97 4.99 1.83
C CYS A 36 -14.02 4.83 3.36
N VAL A 37 -13.55 3.70 3.88
CA VAL A 37 -13.39 3.48 5.32
C VAL A 37 -11.99 3.89 5.78
N THR A 38 -11.84 4.43 6.99
CA THR A 38 -10.51 4.72 7.54
C THR A 38 -9.70 3.41 7.65
N PRO A 39 -8.45 3.36 7.14
CA PRO A 39 -7.56 2.23 7.33
C PRO A 39 -7.42 1.87 8.82
N PRO A 40 -7.52 0.58 9.21
CA PRO A 40 -7.25 0.18 10.57
C PRO A 40 -5.82 0.57 11.01
N PRO A 41 -5.61 0.82 12.32
CA PRO A 41 -4.28 1.13 12.83
C PRO A 41 -3.33 -0.07 12.66
N GLY A 42 -2.02 0.21 12.61
CA GLY A 42 -0.98 -0.80 12.48
C GLY A 42 -0.76 -1.30 11.05
N MET A 43 -1.37 -0.67 10.05
CA MET A 43 -1.08 -0.96 8.64
C MET A 43 0.37 -0.57 8.32
N VAL A 44 1.15 -1.55 7.86
CA VAL A 44 2.58 -1.41 7.55
C VAL A 44 2.88 -1.55 6.06
N ALA A 45 1.99 -2.17 5.29
CA ALA A 45 2.06 -2.17 3.84
C ALA A 45 0.66 -2.29 3.25
N TRP A 46 0.43 -1.62 2.12
CA TRP A 46 -0.80 -1.70 1.35
C TRP A 46 -0.45 -1.61 -0.13
N TYR A 47 -0.68 -2.70 -0.85
CA TYR A 47 -0.53 -2.80 -2.30
C TYR A 47 -1.91 -2.80 -2.94
N PRO A 48 -2.39 -1.66 -3.46
CA PRO A 48 -3.68 -1.60 -4.14
C PRO A 48 -3.69 -2.42 -5.44
N LEU A 49 -2.54 -2.50 -6.12
CA LEU A 49 -2.40 -3.17 -7.43
C LEU A 49 -3.20 -2.49 -8.56
N ASP A 50 -3.31 -1.16 -8.51
CA ASP A 50 -4.03 -0.34 -9.50
C ASP A 50 -3.22 0.03 -10.75
N GLU A 51 -1.95 -0.39 -10.81
CA GLU A 51 -1.06 0.10 -11.83
C GLU A 51 -1.56 -0.26 -13.24
N GLN A 52 -1.39 0.67 -14.17
CA GLN A 52 -1.87 0.51 -15.55
C GLN A 52 -0.87 -0.27 -16.41
N GLN A 53 -1.30 -0.69 -17.61
CA GLN A 53 -0.43 -1.39 -18.56
C GLN A 53 0.90 -0.63 -18.78
N GLY A 54 2.02 -1.35 -18.68
CA GLY A 54 3.36 -0.78 -18.84
C GLY A 54 4.01 -0.28 -17.54
N TYR A 55 3.40 -0.57 -16.39
CA TYR A 55 4.01 -0.35 -15.09
C TYR A 55 5.37 -1.06 -14.94
N THR A 56 6.27 -0.44 -14.19
CA THR A 56 7.61 -0.97 -13.91
C THR A 56 7.84 -1.25 -12.43
N THR A 57 6.98 -0.72 -11.56
CA THR A 57 7.00 -0.89 -10.11
C THR A 57 5.56 -0.97 -9.60
N VAL A 58 5.39 -1.56 -8.43
CA VAL A 58 4.11 -1.71 -7.72
C VAL A 58 4.21 -0.92 -6.43
N GLN A 59 3.25 -0.03 -6.19
CA GLN A 59 3.35 0.92 -5.08
C GLN A 59 2.86 0.32 -3.78
N ASP A 60 3.67 0.47 -2.72
CA ASP A 60 3.21 0.40 -1.34
C ASP A 60 2.71 1.79 -0.93
N ILE A 61 1.45 1.87 -0.56
CA ILE A 61 0.80 3.12 -0.17
C ILE A 61 0.58 3.24 1.34
N ALA A 62 1.12 2.34 2.16
CA ALA A 62 1.05 2.46 3.61
C ALA A 62 2.43 2.33 4.26
N GLY A 63 2.45 2.31 5.60
CA GLY A 63 3.70 2.27 6.36
C GLY A 63 4.44 3.60 6.42
N THR A 64 5.66 3.53 6.94
CA THR A 64 6.63 4.64 6.98
C THR A 64 7.61 4.61 5.82
N VAL A 65 7.62 3.50 5.06
CA VAL A 65 8.49 3.25 3.92
C VAL A 65 7.67 2.86 2.72
N GLN A 66 8.05 3.35 1.53
CA GLN A 66 7.42 2.90 0.30
C GLN A 66 8.13 1.64 -0.20
N ASN A 67 7.71 0.47 0.27
CA ASN A 67 8.27 -0.83 -0.11
C ASN A 67 7.86 -1.22 -1.54
N ALA A 68 8.29 -0.45 -2.53
CA ALA A 68 7.90 -0.66 -3.92
C ALA A 68 8.30 -2.07 -4.40
N GLY A 69 7.32 -2.76 -4.98
CA GLY A 69 7.49 -4.06 -5.59
C GLY A 69 7.96 -3.98 -7.04
N TRP A 70 8.66 -5.01 -7.48
CA TRP A 70 9.13 -5.18 -8.86
C TRP A 70 8.39 -6.34 -9.51
N PRO A 71 7.70 -6.13 -10.64
CA PRO A 71 7.04 -7.23 -11.32
C PRO A 71 8.06 -8.17 -11.96
N SER A 72 7.69 -9.45 -12.01
CA SER A 72 8.49 -10.48 -12.68
C SER A 72 8.69 -10.20 -14.17
N ALA A 73 9.90 -10.45 -14.67
CA ALA A 73 10.22 -10.37 -16.10
C ALA A 73 10.54 -11.76 -16.68
N PRO A 74 10.20 -12.04 -17.95
CA PRO A 74 9.54 -11.16 -18.93
C PRO A 74 8.00 -11.17 -18.86
N TYR A 75 7.40 -11.89 -17.91
CA TYR A 75 5.96 -12.09 -17.79
C TYR A 75 5.42 -11.48 -16.48
N PRO A 76 5.16 -10.17 -16.44
CA PRO A 76 4.63 -9.49 -15.24
C PRO A 76 3.14 -9.77 -15.08
N PRO A 77 2.56 -9.78 -13.86
CA PRO A 77 1.11 -9.89 -13.69
C PRO A 77 0.35 -8.80 -14.48
N GLN A 78 -0.88 -9.09 -14.90
CA GLN A 78 -1.62 -8.25 -15.85
C GLN A 78 -2.57 -7.34 -15.08
N PRO A 79 -2.54 -6.02 -15.31
CA PRO A 79 -3.55 -5.12 -14.80
C PRO A 79 -4.95 -5.49 -15.27
N THR A 80 -5.92 -5.45 -14.37
CA THR A 80 -7.34 -5.69 -14.65
C THR A 80 -8.21 -4.82 -13.74
N SER A 81 -9.53 -4.88 -13.91
CA SER A 81 -10.46 -4.22 -12.99
C SER A 81 -10.55 -4.99 -11.68
N GLY A 82 -10.36 -4.27 -10.58
CA GLY A 82 -10.40 -4.78 -9.22
C GLY A 82 -11.78 -4.75 -8.59
N LYS A 83 -11.81 -5.17 -7.33
CA LYS A 83 -12.89 -4.89 -6.40
C LYS A 83 -12.90 -3.41 -6.02
N VAL A 84 -11.73 -2.82 -5.81
CA VAL A 84 -11.50 -1.40 -5.50
C VAL A 84 -10.54 -0.83 -6.55
N GLY A 85 -11.07 -0.23 -7.62
CA GLY A 85 -10.23 0.35 -8.67
C GLY A 85 -9.64 -0.71 -9.61
N GLY A 86 -8.31 -0.85 -9.60
CA GLY A 86 -7.56 -1.83 -10.38
C GLY A 86 -7.19 -3.06 -9.55
N ALA A 87 -6.60 -4.05 -10.21
CA ALA A 87 -6.11 -5.26 -9.59
C ALA A 87 -5.10 -5.94 -10.51
N PHE A 88 -4.36 -6.91 -9.98
CA PHE A 88 -3.46 -7.73 -10.78
C PHE A 88 -3.96 -9.15 -10.95
N TYR A 89 -3.95 -9.61 -12.21
CA TYR A 89 -4.21 -10.97 -12.60
C TYR A 89 -2.91 -11.77 -12.71
N PHE A 90 -2.84 -12.87 -11.96
CA PHE A 90 -1.76 -13.83 -11.90
C PHE A 90 -2.21 -15.13 -12.55
N TRP A 91 -1.58 -15.54 -13.66
CA TRP A 91 -2.00 -16.69 -14.47
C TRP A 91 -1.05 -17.90 -14.41
N GLY A 92 -0.18 -17.98 -13.40
CA GLY A 92 0.64 -19.18 -13.21
C GLY A 92 1.88 -18.96 -12.34
N SER A 93 2.73 -20.00 -12.28
CA SER A 93 3.86 -20.11 -11.34
C SER A 93 4.97 -19.06 -11.46
N GLY A 94 4.97 -18.28 -12.55
CA GLY A 94 6.06 -17.36 -12.88
C GLY A 94 5.72 -15.89 -12.70
N ASN A 95 4.46 -15.48 -12.80
CA ASN A 95 4.08 -14.08 -12.65
C ASN A 95 3.95 -13.72 -11.17
N HIS A 96 4.63 -12.67 -10.76
CA HIS A 96 4.62 -12.23 -9.36
C HIS A 96 5.08 -10.78 -9.25
N VAL A 97 4.90 -10.23 -8.06
CA VAL A 97 5.58 -9.00 -7.63
C VAL A 97 6.56 -9.38 -6.53
N GLU A 98 7.83 -8.99 -6.70
CA GLU A 98 8.87 -9.14 -5.68
C GLU A 98 9.08 -7.82 -4.96
N VAL A 99 8.84 -7.82 -3.64
CA VAL A 99 9.07 -6.70 -2.74
C VAL A 99 10.36 -6.97 -1.96
N PRO A 100 11.40 -6.11 -2.05
CA PRO A 100 12.63 -6.29 -1.31
C PRO A 100 12.40 -6.38 0.20
N ASP A 101 13.30 -7.09 0.90
CA ASP A 101 13.26 -7.18 2.36
C ASP A 101 13.26 -5.81 3.05
N ASN A 102 12.41 -5.65 4.05
CA ASN A 102 12.30 -4.44 4.85
C ASN A 102 11.85 -4.77 6.27
N PRO A 103 12.40 -4.10 7.32
CA PRO A 103 11.94 -4.26 8.70
C PRO A 103 10.44 -4.04 8.94
N GLU A 104 9.73 -3.24 8.13
CA GLU A 104 8.27 -3.08 8.27
C GLU A 104 7.48 -4.35 7.92
N LEU A 105 8.07 -5.25 7.13
CA LEU A 105 7.50 -6.55 6.74
C LEU A 105 7.92 -7.68 7.70
N ALA A 106 8.70 -7.35 8.73
CA ALA A 106 9.24 -8.25 9.74
C ALA A 106 8.42 -8.13 11.04
N PHE A 107 7.47 -9.05 11.24
CA PHE A 107 6.55 -9.01 12.38
C PHE A 107 7.15 -9.50 13.70
N GLY A 108 8.36 -10.04 13.68
CA GLY A 108 9.00 -10.65 14.84
C GLY A 108 8.14 -11.73 15.46
N SER A 109 8.13 -11.74 16.80
CA SER A 109 7.19 -12.52 17.61
C SER A 109 5.89 -11.75 17.92
N GLY A 110 5.63 -10.63 17.25
CA GLY A 110 4.45 -9.79 17.44
C GLY A 110 3.19 -10.36 16.78
N SER A 111 2.04 -9.77 17.10
CA SER A 111 0.77 -10.04 16.43
C SER A 111 0.74 -9.38 15.04
N PHE A 112 0.02 -9.96 14.08
CA PHE A 112 -0.11 -9.37 12.74
C PHE A 112 -1.42 -9.78 12.06
N THR A 113 -1.74 -9.11 10.96
CA THR A 113 -2.86 -9.44 10.07
C THR A 113 -2.42 -9.33 8.62
N ILE A 114 -2.93 -10.22 7.78
CA ILE A 114 -2.81 -10.14 6.32
C ILE A 114 -4.23 -10.24 5.76
N ASP A 115 -4.60 -9.36 4.85
CA ASP A 115 -5.84 -9.48 4.09
C ASP A 115 -5.69 -9.04 2.63
N ALA A 116 -6.62 -9.50 1.80
CA ALA A 116 -6.71 -9.16 0.39
C ALA A 116 -8.13 -9.40 -0.14
N TRP A 117 -8.47 -8.73 -1.23
CA TRP A 117 -9.53 -9.18 -2.13
C TRP A 117 -8.95 -10.16 -3.15
N VAL A 118 -9.65 -11.29 -3.35
CA VAL A 118 -9.27 -12.31 -4.33
C VAL A 118 -10.43 -12.68 -5.24
N ARG A 119 -10.14 -12.91 -6.52
CA ARG A 119 -11.06 -13.50 -7.50
C ARG A 119 -10.41 -14.72 -8.13
N LEU A 120 -11.05 -15.87 -7.99
CA LEU A 120 -10.44 -17.16 -8.28
C LEU A 120 -10.89 -17.69 -9.65
N VAL A 121 -9.95 -18.23 -10.42
CA VAL A 121 -10.25 -18.95 -11.68
C VAL A 121 -10.33 -20.44 -11.38
N GLY A 122 -11.29 -21.15 -11.97
CA GLY A 122 -11.43 -22.59 -11.76
C GLY A 122 -10.28 -23.42 -12.34
N CYS A 123 -9.51 -24.07 -11.46
CA CYS A 123 -8.62 -25.17 -11.81
C CYS A 123 -9.11 -26.52 -11.23
N SER A 124 -8.34 -27.60 -11.41
CA SER A 124 -8.69 -28.88 -10.76
C SER A 124 -8.58 -28.77 -9.24
N GLN A 125 -9.30 -29.64 -8.52
CA GLN A 125 -9.05 -29.84 -7.09
C GLN A 125 -7.55 -30.10 -6.86
N ASN A 126 -7.00 -29.58 -5.75
CA ASN A 126 -5.58 -29.61 -5.38
C ASN A 126 -4.66 -28.49 -5.92
N HIS A 127 -5.18 -27.51 -6.67
CA HIS A 127 -4.37 -26.36 -7.06
C HIS A 127 -4.21 -25.34 -5.93
N LEU A 128 -3.07 -24.65 -5.94
CA LEU A 128 -2.72 -23.56 -5.03
C LEU A 128 -2.97 -22.20 -5.70
N TYR A 129 -3.57 -21.27 -4.96
CA TYR A 129 -3.76 -19.87 -5.33
C TYR A 129 -2.89 -19.01 -4.41
N PRO A 130 -1.69 -18.58 -4.84
CA PRO A 130 -0.77 -17.87 -3.97
C PRO A 130 -1.22 -16.42 -3.77
N ILE A 131 -1.36 -15.96 -2.52
CA ILE A 131 -1.67 -14.55 -2.23
C ILE A 131 -0.38 -13.81 -1.91
N VAL A 132 0.30 -14.21 -0.83
CA VAL A 132 1.54 -13.56 -0.38
C VAL A 132 2.46 -14.54 0.35
N GLU A 133 3.76 -14.38 0.19
CA GLU A 133 4.79 -15.15 0.88
C GLU A 133 6.01 -14.31 1.25
N LYS A 134 6.51 -14.49 2.47
CA LYS A 134 7.85 -14.04 2.88
C LYS A 134 8.45 -15.14 3.76
N ILE A 135 9.05 -16.15 3.13
CA ILE A 135 9.65 -17.31 3.81
C ILE A 135 11.09 -17.53 3.33
N ASP A 136 11.99 -17.80 4.28
CA ASP A 136 13.26 -18.48 4.02
C ASP A 136 13.01 -19.97 3.80
N PRO A 137 13.14 -20.49 2.57
CA PRO A 137 12.85 -21.90 2.28
C PRO A 137 13.88 -22.86 2.90
N SER A 138 15.07 -22.38 3.23
CA SER A 138 16.12 -23.20 3.84
C SER A 138 15.89 -23.39 5.34
N ALA A 139 15.42 -22.33 6.02
CA ALA A 139 15.13 -22.34 7.45
C ALA A 139 13.65 -22.67 7.75
N SER A 140 12.77 -22.61 6.74
CA SER A 140 11.31 -22.62 6.89
C SER A 140 10.80 -21.55 7.86
N VAL A 141 11.47 -20.38 7.92
CA VAL A 141 11.12 -19.25 8.80
C VAL A 141 10.43 -18.17 7.97
N GLY A 142 9.27 -17.69 8.43
CA GLY A 142 8.47 -16.71 7.71
C GLY A 142 6.97 -16.98 7.76
N TYR A 143 6.25 -16.39 6.80
CA TYR A 143 4.80 -16.55 6.63
C TYR A 143 4.40 -16.68 5.15
N SER A 144 3.40 -17.51 4.85
CA SER A 144 2.76 -17.58 3.53
C SER A 144 1.26 -17.77 3.68
N PHE A 145 0.48 -16.89 3.03
CA PHE A 145 -0.97 -16.93 3.01
C PHE A 145 -1.44 -17.25 1.59
N TYR A 146 -2.27 -18.28 1.45
CA TYR A 146 -2.70 -18.80 0.15
C TYR A 146 -4.00 -19.61 0.29
N LEU A 147 -4.57 -20.04 -0.83
CA LEU A 147 -5.65 -21.03 -0.86
C LEU A 147 -5.17 -22.32 -1.50
N VAL A 148 -5.59 -23.47 -0.98
CA VAL A 148 -5.47 -24.77 -1.67
C VAL A 148 -6.82 -25.46 -1.62
N GLY A 149 -7.32 -25.87 -2.79
CA GLY A 149 -8.70 -26.32 -2.88
C GLY A 149 -9.62 -25.23 -2.35
N ASP A 150 -10.42 -25.56 -1.35
CA ASP A 150 -11.50 -24.73 -0.82
C ASP A 150 -11.26 -24.27 0.63
N GLN A 151 -9.99 -24.13 0.99
CA GLN A 151 -9.54 -23.72 2.33
C GLN A 151 -8.49 -22.62 2.19
N LEU A 152 -8.51 -21.68 3.13
CA LEU A 152 -7.43 -20.73 3.36
C LEU A 152 -6.34 -21.41 4.18
N HIS A 153 -5.09 -21.15 3.83
CA HIS A 153 -3.92 -21.70 4.50
C HIS A 153 -2.97 -20.59 4.96
N LEU A 154 -2.40 -20.76 6.14
CA LEU A 154 -1.27 -19.98 6.63
C LEU A 154 -0.15 -20.95 6.99
N ASP A 155 0.96 -20.85 6.26
CA ASP A 155 2.22 -21.46 6.66
C ASP A 155 3.02 -20.46 7.49
N MET A 156 3.54 -20.89 8.62
CA MET A 156 4.28 -20.07 9.58
C MET A 156 5.35 -20.90 10.29
N ASN A 157 6.62 -20.53 10.11
CA ASN A 157 7.75 -21.17 10.81
C ASN A 157 7.73 -22.71 10.72
N GLY A 158 7.46 -23.25 9.53
CA GLY A 158 7.37 -24.69 9.27
C GLY A 158 6.07 -25.37 9.74
N ASN A 159 5.12 -24.63 10.29
CA ASN A 159 3.78 -25.12 10.64
C ASN A 159 2.79 -24.72 9.55
N SER A 160 1.80 -25.56 9.28
CA SER A 160 0.72 -25.27 8.32
C SER A 160 -0.63 -25.31 9.04
N PHE A 161 -1.43 -24.27 8.83
CA PHE A 161 -2.78 -24.13 9.38
C PHE A 161 -3.77 -23.93 8.25
N ALA A 162 -5.00 -24.43 8.41
CA ALA A 162 -6.05 -24.31 7.42
C ALA A 162 -7.38 -23.88 8.04
N SER A 163 -8.21 -23.16 7.29
CA SER A 163 -9.59 -22.86 7.64
C SER A 163 -10.49 -24.09 7.52
N SER A 164 -11.77 -23.95 7.88
CA SER A 164 -12.81 -24.88 7.40
C SER A 164 -12.99 -24.77 5.88
N VAL A 165 -13.66 -25.76 5.27
CA VAL A 165 -14.04 -25.75 3.85
C VAL A 165 -15.07 -24.65 3.60
N LEU A 166 -14.84 -23.82 2.59
CA LEU A 166 -15.49 -22.51 2.43
C LEU A 166 -16.67 -22.47 1.44
N GLY A 167 -16.79 -23.44 0.55
CA GLY A 167 -17.79 -23.49 -0.51
C GLY A 167 -17.62 -22.39 -1.57
N LEU A 168 -16.39 -22.04 -1.95
CA LEU A 168 -16.12 -20.94 -2.88
C LEU A 168 -16.55 -21.27 -4.32
N LEU A 169 -16.95 -20.23 -5.04
CA LEU A 169 -17.14 -20.25 -6.49
C LEU A 169 -15.85 -19.84 -7.21
N TYR A 170 -15.41 -20.66 -8.15
CA TYR A 170 -14.21 -20.44 -8.97
C TYR A 170 -14.59 -20.01 -10.39
N ASP A 171 -15.39 -18.96 -10.48
CA ASP A 171 -16.05 -18.51 -11.71
C ASP A 171 -15.33 -17.35 -12.41
N ASN A 172 -14.19 -16.88 -11.86
CA ASN A 172 -13.47 -15.69 -12.29
C ASN A 172 -14.33 -14.42 -12.36
N THR A 173 -15.37 -14.32 -11.51
CA THR A 173 -16.24 -13.15 -11.40
C THR A 173 -16.51 -12.74 -9.96
N THR A 174 -16.58 -13.71 -9.05
CA THR A 174 -16.89 -13.49 -7.64
C THR A 174 -15.64 -13.08 -6.86
N TRP A 175 -15.73 -11.92 -6.19
CA TRP A 175 -14.70 -11.42 -5.27
C TRP A 175 -14.95 -11.90 -3.85
N TYR A 176 -13.89 -12.34 -3.19
CA TYR A 176 -13.88 -12.71 -1.78
C TYR A 176 -12.89 -11.84 -1.02
N HIS A 177 -13.31 -11.31 0.12
CA HIS A 177 -12.38 -10.73 1.08
C HIS A 177 -11.84 -11.87 1.94
N VAL A 178 -10.53 -12.06 1.93
CA VAL A 178 -9.86 -13.12 2.69
C VAL A 178 -8.86 -12.50 3.63
N ALA A 179 -8.82 -12.98 4.87
CA ALA A 179 -7.84 -12.50 5.84
C ALA A 179 -7.38 -13.61 6.79
N VAL A 180 -6.23 -13.38 7.42
CA VAL A 180 -5.78 -14.13 8.58
C VAL A 180 -5.24 -13.17 9.63
N THR A 181 -5.73 -13.30 10.86
CA THR A 181 -5.21 -12.58 12.03
C THR A 181 -4.43 -13.55 12.90
N VAL A 182 -3.28 -13.10 13.41
CA VAL A 182 -2.45 -13.83 14.37
C VAL A 182 -2.29 -12.97 15.60
N ASP A 183 -3.04 -13.28 16.64
CA ASP A 183 -2.88 -12.66 17.95
C ASP A 183 -1.98 -13.54 18.83
N ARG A 184 -0.81 -13.03 19.22
CA ARG A 184 0.13 -13.69 20.13
C ARG A 184 0.07 -13.14 21.56
N SER A 185 -0.87 -12.22 21.83
CA SER A 185 -1.10 -11.66 23.16
C SER A 185 -1.98 -12.58 24.00
N GLY A 186 -1.79 -12.56 25.32
CA GLY A 186 -2.64 -13.29 26.28
C GLY A 186 -2.76 -14.79 26.01
N SER A 187 -3.88 -15.19 25.39
CA SER A 187 -4.14 -16.55 24.90
C SER A 187 -3.98 -16.58 23.37
N PRO A 188 -2.80 -16.98 22.84
CA PRO A 188 -2.51 -16.87 21.42
C PRO A 188 -3.56 -17.55 20.55
N THR A 189 -4.11 -16.81 19.60
CA THR A 189 -5.17 -17.25 18.71
C THR A 189 -4.95 -16.71 17.30
N GLY A 190 -4.89 -17.61 16.33
CA GLY A 190 -4.96 -17.30 14.92
C GLY A 190 -6.38 -17.51 14.42
N THR A 191 -6.87 -16.64 13.54
CA THR A 191 -8.22 -16.72 12.96
C THR A 191 -8.18 -16.48 11.46
N PHE A 192 -8.82 -17.35 10.69
CA PHE A 192 -9.07 -17.14 9.27
C PHE A 192 -10.42 -16.46 9.07
N TRP A 193 -10.50 -15.56 8.10
CA TRP A 193 -11.69 -14.77 7.79
C TRP A 193 -12.05 -14.88 6.32
N LEU A 194 -13.35 -15.02 6.04
CA LEU A 194 -13.93 -14.92 4.71
C LEU A 194 -15.09 -13.94 4.76
N ASN A 195 -15.07 -12.91 3.90
CA ASN A 195 -16.13 -11.91 3.77
C ASN A 195 -16.55 -11.34 5.12
N GLY A 196 -15.56 -10.94 5.93
CA GLY A 196 -15.81 -10.37 7.24
C GLY A 196 -16.21 -11.36 8.34
N THR A 197 -16.23 -12.68 8.12
CA THR A 197 -16.67 -13.67 9.12
C THR A 197 -15.59 -14.70 9.44
N ALA A 198 -15.45 -15.11 10.70
CA ALA A 198 -14.47 -16.14 11.10
C ALA A 198 -14.83 -17.51 10.51
N VAL A 199 -13.85 -18.17 9.87
CA VAL A 199 -14.01 -19.47 9.19
C VAL A 199 -13.04 -20.54 9.69
N GLY A 200 -12.32 -20.28 10.77
CA GLY A 200 -11.46 -21.26 11.44
C GLY A 200 -10.49 -20.58 12.40
N THR A 201 -10.02 -21.31 13.39
CA THR A 201 -9.02 -20.84 14.35
C THR A 201 -7.91 -21.85 14.56
N PHE A 202 -6.76 -21.37 15.03
CA PHE A 202 -5.60 -22.20 15.37
C PHE A 202 -4.80 -21.55 16.51
N THR A 203 -3.87 -22.31 17.11
CA THR A 203 -2.91 -21.77 18.08
C THR A 203 -1.61 -21.42 17.35
N PRO A 204 -1.26 -20.14 17.18
CA PRO A 204 -0.06 -19.75 16.47
C PRO A 204 1.18 -20.01 17.34
N PRO A 205 2.32 -20.42 16.74
CA PRO A 205 3.59 -20.42 17.44
C PRO A 205 3.98 -18.98 17.83
N GLN A 206 4.68 -18.85 18.96
CA GLN A 206 5.15 -17.57 19.49
C GLN A 206 6.61 -17.26 19.09
N THR A 207 7.14 -17.98 18.10
CA THR A 207 8.50 -17.75 17.55
C THR A 207 8.49 -16.62 16.53
N SER A 208 9.65 -15.96 16.36
CA SER A 208 9.80 -14.90 15.36
C SER A 208 9.62 -15.46 13.94
N VAL A 209 8.93 -14.72 13.07
CA VAL A 209 8.79 -15.00 11.63
C VAL A 209 9.80 -14.23 10.78
N ASP A 210 10.71 -13.47 11.40
CA ASP A 210 11.64 -12.61 10.69
C ASP A 210 12.63 -13.42 9.85
N ASN A 211 12.84 -12.94 8.64
CA ASN A 211 13.81 -13.46 7.68
C ASN A 211 14.22 -12.33 6.74
N SER A 212 15.34 -12.50 6.04
CA SER A 212 15.87 -11.51 5.10
C SER A 212 15.49 -11.77 3.64
N GLN A 213 14.44 -12.57 3.38
CA GLN A 213 13.99 -12.84 2.01
C GLN A 213 13.04 -11.75 1.51
N SER A 214 12.95 -11.58 0.20
CA SER A 214 11.92 -10.76 -0.42
C SER A 214 10.51 -11.27 -0.07
N LEU A 215 9.56 -10.36 0.00
CA LEU A 215 8.13 -10.69 0.02
C LEU A 215 7.64 -10.84 -1.42
N TYR A 216 6.86 -11.87 -1.69
CA TYR A 216 6.32 -12.17 -3.00
C TYR A 216 4.79 -12.08 -2.98
N ILE A 217 4.21 -11.37 -3.93
CA ILE A 217 2.77 -11.29 -4.17
C ILE A 217 2.43 -12.15 -5.38
N GLY A 218 1.41 -13.00 -5.26
CA GLY A 218 1.01 -13.92 -6.33
C GLY A 218 1.98 -15.08 -6.54
N ARG A 219 2.86 -15.37 -5.57
CA ARG A 219 3.78 -16.51 -5.61
C ARG A 219 4.00 -17.14 -4.24
N ASN A 220 4.36 -18.42 -4.28
CA ASN A 220 4.70 -19.24 -3.13
C ASN A 220 5.85 -20.17 -3.56
N TYR A 221 7.03 -20.06 -2.95
CA TYR A 221 8.23 -20.86 -3.22
C TYR A 221 8.23 -22.15 -2.42
N LEU A 222 7.63 -22.13 -1.23
CA LEU A 222 7.40 -23.33 -0.46
C LEU A 222 6.24 -24.11 -1.06
N VAL A 223 6.52 -24.80 -2.17
CA VAL A 223 5.61 -25.83 -2.71
C VAL A 223 5.64 -27.04 -1.76
N THR A 224 5.16 -26.85 -0.54
CA THR A 224 4.88 -27.90 0.43
C THR A 224 3.74 -28.74 -0.15
N GLY A 225 4.08 -29.80 -0.89
CA GLY A 225 3.11 -30.81 -1.34
C GLY A 225 2.93 -30.99 -2.85
N GLY A 226 3.69 -30.30 -3.70
CA GLY A 226 3.64 -30.49 -5.16
C GLY A 226 2.35 -29.98 -5.81
N HIS A 227 1.69 -28.98 -5.20
CA HIS A 227 0.47 -28.38 -5.74
C HIS A 227 0.78 -27.54 -7.00
N PRO A 228 0.10 -27.77 -8.13
CA PRO A 228 0.19 -26.89 -9.28
C PRO A 228 -0.45 -25.52 -8.96
N TYR A 229 0.11 -24.45 -9.53
CA TYR A 229 -0.44 -23.11 -9.39
C TYR A 229 -1.70 -22.96 -10.23
N CYS A 230 -2.70 -22.29 -9.66
CA CYS A 230 -3.85 -21.79 -10.40
C CYS A 230 -3.80 -20.26 -10.53
N GLU A 231 -4.71 -19.77 -11.35
CA GLU A 231 -4.84 -18.37 -11.69
C GLU A 231 -5.75 -17.67 -10.66
N LEU A 232 -5.36 -16.47 -10.24
CA LEU A 232 -6.17 -15.59 -9.40
C LEU A 232 -5.97 -14.14 -9.76
N THR A 233 -6.93 -13.31 -9.40
CA THR A 233 -6.76 -11.87 -9.33
C THR A 233 -6.64 -11.47 -7.87
N ILE A 234 -5.66 -10.62 -7.53
CA ILE A 234 -5.47 -10.04 -6.20
C ILE A 234 -5.68 -8.53 -6.29
N ASP A 235 -6.35 -7.97 -5.30
CA ASP A 235 -6.60 -6.55 -5.12
C ASP A 235 -6.50 -6.19 -3.63
N GLU A 236 -6.06 -4.97 -3.32
CA GLU A 236 -5.89 -4.44 -1.96
C GLU A 236 -5.17 -5.44 -1.02
N LEU A 237 -3.96 -5.91 -1.36
CA LEU A 237 -3.17 -6.72 -0.44
C LEU A 237 -2.62 -5.84 0.69
N GLU A 238 -2.91 -6.21 1.92
CA GLU A 238 -2.62 -5.39 3.09
C GLU A 238 -2.00 -6.19 4.23
N LEU A 239 -1.02 -5.57 4.88
CA LEU A 239 -0.28 -6.14 5.99
C LEU A 239 -0.36 -5.20 7.19
N PHE A 240 -0.66 -5.76 8.36
CA PHE A 240 -0.75 -5.02 9.62
C PHE A 240 0.16 -5.66 10.67
N ASN A 241 0.91 -4.85 11.42
CA ASN A 241 1.70 -5.29 12.58
C ASN A 241 0.88 -5.42 13.88
N THR A 242 -0.42 -5.65 13.73
CA THR A 242 -1.35 -5.90 14.83
C THR A 242 -2.37 -6.96 14.41
N ALA A 243 -2.94 -7.66 15.38
CA ALA A 243 -4.09 -8.52 15.13
C ALA A 243 -5.34 -7.63 15.04
N LEU A 244 -5.95 -7.54 13.86
CA LEU A 244 -7.21 -6.84 13.67
C LEU A 244 -8.34 -7.59 14.37
N THR A 245 -9.27 -6.82 14.91
CA THR A 245 -10.49 -7.34 15.53
C THR A 245 -11.52 -7.72 14.46
N GLN A 246 -12.47 -8.58 14.85
CA GLN A 246 -13.64 -8.92 14.02
C GLN A 246 -14.36 -7.68 13.46
N SER A 247 -14.53 -6.62 14.26
CA SER A 247 -15.20 -5.41 13.79
C SER A 247 -14.38 -4.66 12.74
N GLN A 248 -13.05 -4.62 12.87
CA GLN A 248 -12.17 -4.03 11.87
C GLN A 248 -12.18 -4.83 10.56
N ILE A 249 -12.09 -6.16 10.63
CA ILE A 249 -12.18 -7.04 9.45
C ILE A 249 -13.55 -6.89 8.75
N ALA A 250 -14.64 -6.82 9.52
CA ALA A 250 -15.96 -6.57 8.95
C ALA A 250 -16.09 -5.17 8.33
N LEU A 251 -15.44 -4.15 8.90
CA LEU A 251 -15.42 -2.80 8.33
C LEU A 251 -14.68 -2.75 6.98
N ILE A 252 -13.56 -3.47 6.84
CA ILE A 252 -12.84 -3.59 5.56
C ILE A 252 -13.74 -4.26 4.52
N TYR A 253 -14.33 -5.41 4.84
CA TYR A 253 -15.23 -6.11 3.93
C TYR A 253 -16.43 -5.27 3.51
N ASN A 254 -17.11 -4.62 4.47
CA ASN A 254 -18.29 -3.80 4.21
C ASN A 254 -18.00 -2.49 3.46
N ALA A 255 -16.73 -2.06 3.42
CA ALA A 255 -16.33 -0.95 2.55
C ALA A 255 -16.51 -1.32 1.07
N ASP A 256 -16.53 -2.63 0.75
CA ASP A 256 -16.80 -3.14 -0.59
C ASP A 256 -15.93 -2.40 -1.64
N SER A 257 -16.50 -2.01 -2.78
CA SER A 257 -15.79 -1.27 -3.83
C SER A 257 -15.41 0.16 -3.46
N ALA A 258 -15.89 0.70 -2.34
CA ALA A 258 -15.46 2.01 -1.85
C ALA A 258 -14.05 1.92 -1.23
N GLY A 259 -13.67 0.75 -0.71
CA GLY A 259 -12.34 0.48 -0.18
C GLY A 259 -11.95 1.36 1.01
N LYS A 260 -10.64 1.42 1.26
CA LYS A 260 -10.07 2.24 2.33
C LYS A 260 -9.67 3.61 1.84
N CYS A 261 -9.63 4.57 2.77
CA CYS A 261 -9.19 5.91 2.45
C CYS A 261 -7.69 5.91 2.22
N ARG A 262 -7.28 6.23 0.99
CA ARG A 262 -5.88 6.35 0.63
C ARG A 262 -5.19 7.46 1.43
N PRO A 263 -3.89 7.33 1.70
CA PRO A 263 -3.17 8.40 2.35
C PRO A 263 -3.27 9.68 1.52
N SER A 264 -3.43 10.79 2.22
CA SER A 264 -3.44 12.09 1.59
C SER A 264 -2.05 12.41 1.02
N LEU A 265 -2.05 13.03 -0.16
CA LEU A 265 -0.82 13.40 -0.85
C LEU A 265 -0.37 14.82 -0.47
N GLY A 266 0.92 15.05 -0.55
CA GLY A 266 1.62 16.30 -0.31
C GLY A 266 2.70 16.53 -1.37
N ARG A 267 3.37 17.68 -1.31
CA ARG A 267 4.41 18.04 -2.27
C ARG A 267 5.56 18.83 -1.64
N ILE A 268 6.73 18.71 -2.24
CA ILE A 268 7.90 19.54 -1.95
C ILE A 268 8.16 20.43 -3.17
N VAL A 269 8.27 21.73 -2.92
CA VAL A 269 8.75 22.70 -3.90
C VAL A 269 10.14 23.13 -3.46
N GLY A 270 11.15 22.96 -4.32
CA GLY A 270 12.48 23.44 -4.01
C GLY A 270 12.97 24.52 -4.97
N ASN A 271 13.83 25.37 -4.45
CA ASN A 271 14.43 26.49 -5.15
C ASN A 271 15.96 26.38 -5.07
N SER A 272 16.65 26.77 -6.14
CA SER A 272 18.10 26.98 -6.15
C SER A 272 18.44 28.45 -6.34
N SER A 273 19.61 28.87 -5.88
CA SER A 273 20.09 30.23 -6.13
C SER A 273 20.34 30.48 -7.64
N PRO A 274 20.26 31.74 -8.10
CA PRO A 274 20.56 32.09 -9.49
C PRO A 274 22.03 31.78 -9.82
N GLY A 275 22.27 30.92 -10.82
CA GLY A 275 23.62 30.52 -11.27
C GLY A 275 23.87 29.02 -11.34
N PHE A 276 23.01 28.21 -10.71
CA PHE A 276 23.07 26.75 -10.74
C PHE A 276 22.02 26.16 -11.68
N GLY A 277 22.30 26.23 -12.99
CA GLY A 277 21.37 25.77 -14.04
C GLY A 277 21.20 24.25 -14.14
N ASN A 278 22.13 23.47 -13.59
CA ASN A 278 22.17 22.00 -13.72
C ASN A 278 21.98 21.30 -12.37
N MET A 279 21.02 21.74 -11.57
CA MET A 279 20.72 21.07 -10.29
C MET A 279 19.95 19.78 -10.52
N GLN A 280 20.30 18.74 -9.77
CA GLN A 280 19.50 17.54 -9.60
C GLN A 280 19.15 17.39 -8.12
N PHE A 281 17.87 17.15 -7.87
CA PHE A 281 17.29 16.89 -6.57
C PHE A 281 16.87 15.44 -6.51
N THR A 282 17.19 14.80 -5.39
CA THR A 282 16.78 13.44 -5.08
C THR A 282 16.06 13.46 -3.75
N VAL A 283 14.79 13.07 -3.73
CA VAL A 283 13.99 12.97 -2.51
C VAL A 283 14.03 11.52 -2.06
N LEU A 284 14.35 11.32 -0.78
CA LEU A 284 14.36 10.04 -0.10
C LEU A 284 13.26 9.97 0.95
N ASP A 285 12.62 8.81 1.10
CA ASP A 285 11.74 8.50 2.23
C ASP A 285 12.52 8.31 3.55
N ALA A 286 11.81 7.94 4.62
CA ALA A 286 12.40 7.74 5.95
C ALA A 286 13.45 6.62 6.01
N SER A 287 13.38 5.64 5.10
CA SER A 287 14.34 4.54 4.98
C SER A 287 15.49 4.82 4.01
N GLY A 288 15.46 5.96 3.32
CA GLY A 288 16.49 6.33 2.36
C GLY A 288 16.22 5.84 0.93
N ASN A 289 15.02 5.35 0.63
CA ASN A 289 14.65 4.97 -0.74
C ASN A 289 14.35 6.20 -1.58
N VAL A 290 14.79 6.20 -2.83
CA VAL A 290 14.54 7.30 -3.77
C VAL A 290 13.07 7.28 -4.21
N VAL A 291 12.32 8.32 -3.83
CA VAL A 291 10.91 8.50 -4.22
C VAL A 291 10.70 9.55 -5.30
N PHE A 292 11.70 10.39 -5.55
CA PHE A 292 11.66 11.38 -6.62
C PHE A 292 13.08 11.77 -7.06
N VAL A 293 13.28 11.92 -8.37
CA VAL A 293 14.47 12.56 -8.94
C VAL A 293 14.02 13.60 -9.96
N GLY A 294 14.50 14.83 -9.82
CA GLY A 294 14.15 15.92 -10.74
C GLY A 294 15.15 17.06 -10.69
N GLY A 295 14.99 18.05 -11.55
CA GLY A 295 15.82 19.24 -11.59
C GLY A 295 14.98 20.50 -11.82
N PRO A 296 15.61 21.69 -11.84
CA PRO A 296 14.96 22.90 -12.30
C PRO A 296 14.49 22.74 -13.74
N GLY A 297 13.18 22.69 -13.95
CA GLY A 297 12.54 22.56 -15.26
C GLY A 297 12.04 21.16 -15.64
N ALA A 298 10.82 20.84 -15.19
CA ALA A 298 9.82 20.00 -15.89
C ALA A 298 8.38 20.38 -15.50
N GLN A 299 8.16 20.95 -14.30
CA GLN A 299 6.84 21.43 -13.80
C GLN A 299 6.90 22.80 -13.09
N GLY A 300 8.10 23.36 -12.85
CA GLY A 300 8.32 24.67 -12.21
C GLY A 300 9.24 25.55 -13.08
N GLY A 301 9.09 26.88 -12.99
CA GLY A 301 9.89 27.84 -13.75
C GLY A 301 11.42 27.77 -13.49
N PRO A 302 12.20 28.69 -14.08
CA PRO A 302 13.66 28.68 -13.96
C PRO A 302 14.11 28.63 -12.49
N GLY A 303 14.90 27.61 -12.10
CA GLY A 303 15.42 27.47 -10.74
C GLY A 303 14.50 26.79 -9.72
N THR A 304 13.34 26.26 -10.15
CA THR A 304 12.38 25.56 -9.27
C THR A 304 12.12 24.12 -9.68
N PHE A 305 12.03 23.23 -8.68
CA PHE A 305 11.44 21.90 -8.83
C PHE A 305 10.17 21.78 -7.98
N ASP A 306 9.22 20.99 -8.46
CA ASP A 306 8.00 20.64 -7.73
C ASP A 306 7.81 19.13 -7.91
N THR A 307 7.65 18.39 -6.81
CA THR A 307 7.35 16.95 -6.87
C THR A 307 5.94 16.68 -7.39
N GLY A 308 5.07 17.69 -7.40
CA GLY A 308 3.63 17.52 -7.50
C GLY A 308 3.07 16.86 -6.24
N CYS A 309 1.74 16.77 -6.15
CA CYS A 309 1.04 16.06 -5.07
C CYS A 309 1.20 14.55 -5.24
N THR A 310 2.42 14.05 -5.06
CA THR A 310 2.84 12.67 -5.31
C THR A 310 3.49 12.03 -4.08
N LEU A 311 3.89 12.84 -3.09
CA LEU A 311 4.44 12.36 -1.83
C LEU A 311 3.31 12.11 -0.83
N TYR A 312 3.50 11.25 0.17
CA TYR A 312 2.54 11.14 1.26
C TYR A 312 2.71 12.30 2.23
N CYS A 313 1.61 12.94 2.62
CA CYS A 313 1.69 14.02 3.59
C CYS A 313 1.82 13.52 5.03
N ASN A 314 2.19 14.44 5.92
CA ASN A 314 2.54 14.20 7.32
C ASN A 314 3.71 13.22 7.51
N GLN A 315 4.48 12.96 6.45
CA GLN A 315 5.71 12.17 6.47
C GLN A 315 6.95 13.06 6.41
N GLN A 316 8.08 12.53 6.89
CA GLN A 316 9.38 13.17 6.78
C GLN A 316 10.16 12.62 5.58
N TYR A 317 10.73 13.53 4.80
CA TYR A 317 11.57 13.22 3.65
C TYR A 317 12.94 13.86 3.77
N THR A 318 13.94 13.27 3.12
CA THR A 318 15.28 13.86 2.97
C THR A 318 15.48 14.31 1.54
N VAL A 319 15.76 15.59 1.33
CA VAL A 319 16.07 16.14 0.01
C VAL A 319 17.58 16.32 -0.13
N ASN A 320 18.16 15.60 -1.09
CA ASN A 320 19.53 15.76 -1.53
C ASN A 320 19.56 16.66 -2.78
N ALA A 321 20.60 17.48 -2.89
CA ALA A 321 20.81 18.31 -4.07
C ALA A 321 22.26 18.23 -4.53
N VAL A 322 22.46 18.13 -5.85
CA VAL A 322 23.77 18.17 -6.50
C VAL A 322 23.74 19.10 -7.70
N ASN A 323 24.81 19.88 -7.89
CA ASN A 323 25.04 20.65 -9.10
C ASN A 323 25.88 19.82 -10.09
N LEU A 324 25.33 19.54 -11.26
CA LEU A 324 25.95 18.77 -12.34
C LEU A 324 26.65 19.70 -13.34
N ALA A 325 27.67 20.44 -12.89
CA ALA A 325 28.46 21.29 -13.76
C ALA A 325 29.41 20.45 -14.66
N PRO A 326 29.72 20.92 -15.89
CA PRO A 326 30.69 20.24 -16.77
C PRO A 326 32.08 20.05 -16.15
N THR A 327 32.45 20.89 -15.18
CA THR A 327 33.73 20.91 -14.49
C THR A 327 33.79 20.02 -13.25
N GLY A 328 32.70 19.35 -12.87
CA GLY A 328 32.61 18.48 -11.70
C GLY A 328 31.26 18.58 -10.97
N GLN A 329 31.01 17.62 -10.07
CA GLN A 329 29.80 17.59 -9.24
C GLN A 329 30.04 18.28 -7.90
N THR A 330 29.10 19.12 -7.47
CA THR A 330 29.11 19.70 -6.11
C THR A 330 27.85 19.25 -5.38
N SER A 331 28.01 18.58 -4.24
CA SER A 331 26.89 18.16 -3.39
C SER A 331 26.62 19.17 -2.29
N PHE A 332 25.34 19.34 -1.95
CA PHE A 332 24.91 20.21 -0.86
C PHE A 332 24.45 19.38 0.36
N PRO A 333 24.50 19.95 1.58
CA PRO A 333 24.00 19.28 2.78
C PRO A 333 22.52 18.88 2.62
N PRO A 334 22.13 17.63 2.93
CA PRO A 334 20.74 17.19 2.85
C PRO A 334 19.82 17.99 3.78
N GLN A 335 18.58 18.22 3.34
CA GLN A 335 17.53 18.85 4.16
C GLN A 335 16.45 17.84 4.50
N ARG A 336 16.14 17.68 5.80
CA ARG A 336 14.99 16.88 6.25
C ARG A 336 13.77 17.77 6.42
N ILE A 337 12.63 17.39 5.86
CA ILE A 337 11.42 18.20 5.87
C ILE A 337 10.17 17.35 6.07
N ASN A 338 9.24 17.84 6.89
CA ASN A 338 7.91 17.26 7.02
C ASN A 338 7.02 17.85 5.93
N VAL A 339 6.31 17.00 5.19
CA VAL A 339 5.51 17.40 4.03
C VAL A 339 4.04 17.57 4.44
N PRO A 340 3.43 18.76 4.31
CA PRO A 340 2.01 18.96 4.59
C PRO A 340 1.14 18.40 3.45
N CYS A 341 -0.16 18.22 3.71
CA CYS A 341 -1.10 17.74 2.70
C CYS A 341 -1.43 18.82 1.68
N CYS A 342 -1.55 18.44 0.42
CA CYS A 342 -1.95 19.35 -0.64
C CYS A 342 -3.31 20.01 -0.34
N PRO A 343 -3.49 21.30 -0.70
CA PRO A 343 -2.64 22.11 -1.58
C PRO A 343 -1.45 22.80 -0.88
N GLN A 344 -1.27 22.61 0.44
CA GLN A 344 -0.08 23.10 1.12
C GLN A 344 1.16 22.34 0.65
N TYR A 345 2.34 22.94 0.83
CA TYR A 345 3.59 22.34 0.39
C TYR A 345 4.76 22.67 1.30
N ALA A 346 5.72 21.76 1.33
CA ALA A 346 7.01 21.95 1.96
C ALA A 346 7.94 22.73 1.00
N THR A 347 8.82 23.57 1.54
CA THR A 347 9.81 24.30 0.74
C THR A 347 11.22 24.00 1.19
N VAL A 348 12.10 23.69 0.23
CA VAL A 348 13.54 23.53 0.44
C VAL A 348 14.31 24.55 -0.40
N TYR A 349 15.46 24.99 0.10
CA TYR A 349 16.30 25.96 -0.60
C TYR A 349 17.75 25.51 -0.56
N PHE A 350 18.39 25.44 -1.72
CA PHE A 350 19.80 25.10 -1.86
C PHE A 350 20.57 26.29 -2.46
N PRO A 351 21.74 26.63 -1.88
CA PRO A 351 22.51 27.80 -2.27
C PRO A 351 23.22 27.66 -3.61
#